data_AF-A0A1B4FEN2-F1
#
_entry.id   AF-A0A1B4FEN2-F1
#
_cell.length_a   1.000
_cell.length_b   1.000
_cell.length_c   1.000
_cell.angle_alpha   90.00
_cell.angle_beta   90.00
_cell.angle_gamma   90.00
#
_symmetry.space_group_name_H-M   'P 1'
#
loop_
_entity.id
_entity.type
_entity.pdbx_description
1 polymer ?
#
loop_
_entity_poly.entity_id
_entity_poly.type
_entity_poly.pdbx_seq_one_letter_code
_entity_poly.pdbx_strand_id
1 'polypeptide(L)'
;MSTERLYGGTVFPIIEVPVGSADLLEQLGTKEKFWYADAQLGRSLFKIGRANTGENWAEKLACELAAALGIPHAYYELARCGDQTGVVCPNFVPKGGRLIHGNEIFSKSRQYAEFADAKNYRSRAHTVTLFAAFFKRATEDGLVVPPKDFEPFDGVSTAADVVVGYLMLDTWIGNQDRHDQNWGVVLETVS
;
A
#
# COMPACT_ATOMS: atom_id res chain seq x y z
N MET A 1 -11.84 -12.54 -1.23
CA MET A 1 -10.80 -13.13 -2.11
C MET A 1 -10.12 -14.32 -1.42
N SER A 2 -10.14 -15.48 -2.07
CA SER A 2 -9.40 -16.68 -1.66
C SER A 2 -7.92 -16.37 -1.52
N THR A 3 -7.38 -16.47 -0.30
CA THR A 3 -5.94 -16.55 -0.01
C THR A 3 -5.42 -17.95 -0.37
N GLU A 4 -5.78 -18.45 -1.55
CA GLU A 4 -5.08 -19.61 -2.11
C GLU A 4 -3.64 -19.16 -2.32
N ARG A 5 -2.78 -19.60 -1.39
CA ARG A 5 -1.35 -19.35 -1.42
C ARG A 5 -0.82 -19.94 -2.73
N LEU A 6 -0.63 -19.06 -3.71
CA LEU A 6 -0.20 -19.41 -5.07
C LEU A 6 1.12 -20.20 -5.04
N TYR A 7 1.94 -19.94 -4.03
CA TYR A 7 3.13 -20.71 -3.68
C TYR A 7 2.82 -21.63 -2.48
N GLY A 8 2.41 -22.87 -2.74
CA GLY A 8 2.00 -23.84 -1.71
C GLY A 8 3.11 -24.31 -0.75
N GLY A 9 2.69 -24.81 0.42
CA GLY A 9 3.47 -25.73 1.27
C GLY A 9 4.10 -25.17 2.56
N THR A 10 4.34 -23.86 2.67
CA THR A 10 4.85 -23.23 3.91
C THR A 10 3.98 -22.08 4.37
N VAL A 11 4.12 -21.70 5.65
CA VAL A 11 3.33 -20.61 6.25
C VAL A 11 3.70 -19.24 5.68
N PHE A 12 4.93 -19.10 5.18
CA PHE A 12 5.46 -17.88 4.55
C PHE A 12 6.47 -18.27 3.45
N PRO A 13 6.05 -18.38 2.18
CA PRO A 13 6.98 -18.69 1.10
C PRO A 13 7.96 -17.53 0.86
N ILE A 14 9.16 -17.85 0.37
CA ILE A 14 10.12 -16.86 -0.12
C ILE A 14 10.14 -16.98 -1.63
N ILE A 15 9.69 -15.94 -2.33
CA ILE A 15 9.67 -15.88 -3.79
C ILE A 15 11.10 -15.58 -4.28
N GLU A 16 11.59 -16.38 -5.22
CA GLU A 16 12.85 -16.13 -5.92
C GLU A 16 12.58 -15.21 -7.12
N VAL A 17 13.04 -13.97 -7.03
CA VAL A 17 13.01 -12.98 -8.10
C VAL A 17 14.25 -13.18 -8.98
N PRO A 18 14.11 -13.43 -10.30
CA PRO A 18 15.26 -13.67 -11.16
C PRO A 18 16.18 -12.46 -11.25
N VAL A 19 17.49 -12.68 -11.09
CA VAL A 19 18.49 -11.62 -11.28
C VAL A 19 18.42 -11.12 -12.73
N GLY A 20 18.34 -9.79 -12.89
CA GLY A 20 18.25 -9.15 -14.21
C GLY A 20 16.84 -9.06 -14.79
N SER A 21 15.79 -9.43 -14.04
CA SER A 21 14.39 -9.29 -14.49
C SER A 21 13.79 -7.88 -14.27
N ALA A 22 14.61 -6.89 -13.92
CA ALA A 22 14.13 -5.54 -13.64
C ALA A 22 13.66 -4.87 -14.95
N ASP A 23 12.36 -4.56 -15.02
CA ASP A 23 11.74 -3.90 -16.18
C ASP A 23 11.79 -2.37 -16.04
N LEU A 24 11.45 -1.86 -14.85
CA LEU A 24 11.34 -0.42 -14.59
C LEU A 24 11.73 -0.10 -13.15
N LEU A 25 12.60 0.89 -12.95
CA LEU A 25 12.92 1.41 -11.62
C LEU A 25 11.77 2.27 -11.10
N GLU A 26 11.39 2.05 -9.84
CA GLU A 26 10.34 2.81 -9.17
C GLU A 26 10.97 3.89 -8.28
N GLN A 27 10.73 5.17 -8.59
CA GLN A 27 11.43 6.30 -7.98
C GLN A 27 10.77 6.84 -6.70
N LEU A 28 9.52 6.47 -6.40
CA LEU A 28 8.82 7.02 -5.24
C LEU A 28 9.26 6.36 -3.92
N GLY A 29 9.60 7.13 -2.89
CA GLY A 29 10.01 6.58 -1.58
C GLY A 29 11.51 6.32 -1.47
N THR A 30 11.96 5.76 -0.34
CA THR A 30 13.39 5.74 0.03
C THR A 30 14.09 4.41 -0.15
N LYS A 31 13.34 3.33 -0.42
CA LYS A 31 13.90 1.99 -0.64
C LYS A 31 14.23 1.80 -2.11
N GLU A 32 15.28 1.03 -2.39
CA GLU A 32 15.54 0.54 -3.75
C GLU A 32 14.45 -0.46 -4.14
N LYS A 33 13.86 -0.27 -5.31
CA LYS A 33 12.77 -1.11 -5.80
C LYS A 33 12.63 -1.04 -7.32
N PHE A 34 12.17 -2.13 -7.88
CA PHE A 34 11.95 -2.26 -9.31
C PHE A 34 10.74 -3.13 -9.62
N TRP A 35 10.09 -2.80 -10.73
CA TRP A 35 9.02 -3.60 -11.31
C TRP A 35 9.61 -4.75 -12.12
N TYR A 36 8.95 -5.89 -12.09
CA TYR A 36 9.24 -7.06 -12.93
C TYR A 36 7.95 -7.86 -13.21
N ALA A 37 8.01 -8.79 -14.16
CA ALA A 37 6.94 -9.74 -14.40
C ALA A 37 7.15 -11.05 -13.61
N ASP A 38 6.37 -11.25 -12.54
CA ASP A 38 6.32 -12.52 -11.81
C ASP A 38 5.46 -13.54 -12.58
N ALA A 39 5.89 -14.81 -12.56
CA ALA A 39 5.22 -15.87 -13.31
C ALA A 39 3.81 -16.22 -12.80
N GLN A 40 3.55 -16.00 -11.50
CA GLN A 40 2.27 -16.32 -10.86
C GLN A 40 1.47 -15.06 -10.48
N LEU A 41 2.17 -14.02 -10.03
CA LEU A 41 1.58 -12.77 -9.53
C LEU A 41 1.46 -11.69 -10.61
N GLY A 42 2.04 -11.92 -11.80
CA GLY A 42 2.08 -10.93 -12.87
C GLY A 42 2.97 -9.74 -12.53
N ARG A 43 2.63 -8.55 -13.05
CA ARG A 43 3.44 -7.35 -12.85
C ARG A 43 3.53 -7.02 -11.36
N SER A 44 4.73 -7.10 -10.81
CA SER A 44 4.99 -7.00 -9.38
C SER A 44 6.14 -6.06 -9.07
N LEU A 45 6.11 -5.45 -7.90
CA LEU A 45 7.15 -4.57 -7.39
C LEU A 45 7.99 -5.33 -6.37
N PHE A 46 9.27 -5.55 -6.67
CA PHE A 46 10.22 -6.03 -5.66
C PHE A 46 10.78 -4.83 -4.89
N LYS A 47 10.69 -4.88 -3.57
CA LYS A 47 11.21 -3.86 -2.65
C LYS A 47 12.34 -4.46 -1.84
N ILE A 48 13.55 -3.94 -2.03
CA ILE A 48 14.72 -4.43 -1.30
C ILE A 48 14.63 -3.96 0.15
N GLY A 49 14.80 -4.91 1.06
CA GLY A 49 14.82 -4.68 2.49
C GLY A 49 16.16 -4.09 2.94
N ARG A 50 16.14 -3.24 3.95
CA ARG A 50 17.36 -2.78 4.62
C ARG A 50 17.99 -3.92 5.42
N ALA A 51 19.30 -4.11 5.25
CA ALA A 51 20.04 -5.11 6.01
C ALA A 51 19.95 -4.85 7.52
N ASN A 52 19.92 -5.94 8.30
CA ASN A 52 19.87 -5.91 9.76
C ASN A 52 18.63 -5.20 10.35
N THR A 53 17.52 -5.16 9.61
CA THR A 53 16.22 -4.70 10.13
C THR A 53 15.18 -5.84 10.05
N GLY A 54 14.08 -5.69 10.79
CA GLY A 54 12.93 -6.60 10.73
C GLY A 54 11.89 -6.22 9.68
N GLU A 55 12.21 -5.31 8.75
CA GLU A 55 11.17 -4.62 7.95
C GLU A 55 10.45 -5.55 6.96
N ASN A 56 11.14 -6.51 6.34
CA ASN A 56 10.51 -7.46 5.41
C ASN A 56 9.47 -8.32 6.14
N TRP A 57 9.80 -8.75 7.36
CA TRP A 57 8.87 -9.47 8.23
C TRP A 57 7.72 -8.59 8.69
N ALA A 58 7.99 -7.33 9.04
CA ALA A 58 6.95 -6.39 9.44
C ALA A 58 5.92 -6.14 8.33
N GLU A 59 6.36 -5.97 7.08
CA GLU A 59 5.48 -5.81 5.91
C GLU A 59 4.62 -7.06 5.68
N LYS A 60 5.22 -8.25 5.71
CA LYS A 60 4.48 -9.51 5.52
C LYS A 60 3.49 -9.77 6.66
N LEU A 61 3.89 -9.53 7.92
CA LEU A 61 3.00 -9.71 9.07
C LEU A 61 1.85 -8.70 9.04
N ALA A 62 2.11 -7.44 8.69
CA ALA A 62 1.05 -6.45 8.52
C ALA A 62 0.04 -6.86 7.43
N CYS A 63 0.53 -7.43 6.32
CA CYS A 63 -0.30 -8.00 5.27
C CYS A 63 -1.20 -9.14 5.79
N GLU A 64 -0.64 -10.13 6.49
CA GLU A 64 -1.42 -11.25 7.03
C GLU A 64 -2.42 -10.81 8.10
N LEU A 65 -2.04 -9.87 8.97
CA LEU A 65 -2.94 -9.35 9.99
C LEU A 65 -4.10 -8.55 9.38
N ALA A 66 -3.84 -7.76 8.33
CA ALA A 66 -4.89 -7.10 7.57
C ALA A 66 -5.85 -8.11 6.92
N ALA A 67 -5.31 -9.17 6.32
CA ALA A 67 -6.09 -10.26 5.74
C ALA A 67 -6.97 -10.95 6.79
N ALA A 68 -6.42 -11.26 7.96
CA ALA A 68 -7.15 -11.90 9.06
C ALA A 68 -8.30 -11.04 9.60
N LEU A 69 -8.19 -9.70 9.49
CA LEU A 69 -9.24 -8.75 9.85
C LEU A 69 -10.25 -8.49 8.72
N GLY A 70 -10.04 -9.06 7.52
CA GLY A 70 -10.87 -8.77 6.35
C GLY A 70 -10.70 -7.36 5.79
N ILE A 71 -9.65 -6.63 6.22
CA ILE A 71 -9.38 -5.27 5.75
C ILE A 71 -8.70 -5.36 4.37
N PRO A 72 -9.17 -4.62 3.35
CA PRO A 72 -8.57 -4.67 2.01
C PRO A 72 -7.16 -4.10 2.05
N HIS A 73 -6.16 -4.81 1.55
CA HIS A 73 -4.75 -4.43 1.69
C HIS A 73 -3.96 -4.79 0.43
N ALA A 74 -2.80 -4.14 0.25
CA ALA A 74 -1.85 -4.58 -0.75
C ALA A 74 -1.22 -5.91 -0.32
N TYR A 75 -1.21 -6.89 -1.21
CA TYR A 75 -0.62 -8.20 -0.94
C TYR A 75 0.91 -8.13 -0.91
N TYR A 76 1.52 -8.87 0.00
CA TYR A 76 2.96 -9.01 0.12
C TYR A 76 3.37 -10.47 0.30
N GLU A 77 4.50 -10.82 -0.31
CA GLU A 77 5.26 -12.03 0.03
C GLU A 77 6.71 -11.69 0.33
N LEU A 78 7.35 -12.52 1.16
CA LEU A 78 8.80 -12.47 1.32
C LEU A 78 9.47 -12.86 0.01
N ALA A 79 10.62 -12.26 -0.27
CA ALA A 79 11.31 -12.51 -1.53
C ALA A 79 12.82 -12.33 -1.44
N ARG A 80 13.51 -12.91 -2.42
CA ARG A 80 14.95 -12.80 -2.60
C ARG A 80 15.29 -12.60 -4.07
N CYS A 81 16.23 -11.70 -4.36
CA CYS A 81 16.81 -11.49 -5.69
C CYS A 81 18.34 -11.61 -5.57
N GLY A 82 18.90 -12.75 -5.95
CA GLY A 82 20.31 -13.06 -5.69
C GLY A 82 20.63 -13.00 -4.20
N ASP A 83 21.50 -12.08 -3.80
CA ASP A 83 21.89 -11.86 -2.39
C ASP A 83 20.99 -10.85 -1.65
N GLN A 84 20.09 -10.17 -2.36
CA GLN A 84 19.21 -9.15 -1.79
C GLN A 84 17.93 -9.79 -1.26
N THR A 85 17.58 -9.49 -0.01
CA THR A 85 16.30 -9.90 0.58
C THR A 85 15.31 -8.74 0.56
N GLY A 86 14.03 -9.05 0.43
CA GLY A 86 13.00 -8.03 0.28
C GLY A 86 11.60 -8.60 0.37
N VAL A 87 10.66 -7.86 -0.20
CA VAL A 87 9.28 -8.29 -0.38
C VAL A 87 8.81 -8.04 -1.81
N VAL A 88 7.87 -8.85 -2.28
CA VAL A 88 7.18 -8.68 -3.56
C VAL A 88 5.76 -8.21 -3.29
N CYS A 89 5.33 -7.21 -4.05
CA CYS A 89 3.99 -6.64 -3.98
C CYS A 89 3.38 -6.62 -5.39
N PRO A 90 2.38 -7.47 -5.69
CA PRO A 90 1.70 -7.46 -6.98
C PRO A 90 1.05 -6.11 -7.26
N ASN A 91 1.03 -5.68 -8.53
CA ASN A 91 0.34 -4.46 -8.91
C ASN A 91 -1.17 -4.62 -8.70
N PHE A 92 -1.73 -3.88 -7.75
CA PHE A 92 -3.17 -3.83 -7.50
C PHE A 92 -3.90 -2.76 -8.33
N VAL A 93 -3.18 -1.95 -9.12
CA VAL A 93 -3.80 -0.95 -9.99
C VAL A 93 -4.30 -1.64 -11.27
N PRO A 94 -5.61 -1.56 -11.58
CA PRO A 94 -6.18 -2.19 -12.77
C PRO A 94 -5.59 -1.59 -14.05
N LYS A 95 -5.69 -2.35 -15.15
CA LYS A 95 -5.19 -1.91 -16.45
C LYS A 95 -5.87 -0.59 -16.87
N GLY A 96 -5.07 0.40 -17.25
CA GLY A 96 -5.56 1.73 -17.62
C GLY A 96 -5.95 2.63 -16.44
N GLY A 97 -5.88 2.11 -15.20
CA GLY A 97 -6.03 2.89 -14.00
C GLY A 97 -4.74 3.60 -13.57
N ARG A 98 -4.88 4.51 -12.60
CA ARG A 98 -3.75 5.25 -12.02
C ARG A 98 -3.90 5.32 -10.50
N LEU A 99 -2.82 5.04 -9.78
CA LEU A 99 -2.73 5.33 -8.35
C LEU A 99 -2.40 6.82 -8.15
N ILE A 100 -3.26 7.54 -7.44
CA ILE A 100 -3.06 8.93 -7.05
C ILE A 100 -2.75 8.94 -5.55
N HIS A 101 -1.53 9.30 -5.18
CA HIS A 101 -1.09 9.33 -3.79
C HIS A 101 -1.71 10.51 -3.02
N GLY A 102 -1.83 10.38 -1.70
CA GLY A 102 -2.37 11.42 -0.82
C GLY A 102 -1.66 12.77 -0.96
N ASN A 103 -0.33 12.77 -1.14
CA ASN A 103 0.43 14.00 -1.35
C ASN A 103 0.06 14.70 -2.67
N GLU A 104 -0.26 13.94 -3.72
CA GLU A 104 -0.76 14.48 -4.99
C GLU A 104 -2.17 15.05 -4.82
N ILE A 105 -3.06 14.35 -4.10
CA ILE A 105 -4.43 14.81 -3.81
C ILE A 105 -4.38 16.15 -3.07
N PHE A 106 -3.55 16.26 -2.03
CA PHE A 106 -3.51 17.44 -1.19
C PHE A 106 -2.62 18.56 -1.73
N SER A 107 -1.74 18.29 -2.70
CA SER A 107 -0.85 19.30 -3.30
C SER A 107 -1.58 20.55 -3.82
N LYS A 108 -2.87 20.44 -4.18
CA LYS A 108 -3.70 21.55 -4.67
C LYS A 108 -4.27 22.45 -3.55
N SER A 109 -4.19 22.03 -2.29
CA SER A 109 -4.60 22.85 -1.16
C SER A 109 -3.47 23.80 -0.77
N ARG A 110 -3.74 25.12 -0.79
CA ARG A 110 -2.77 26.15 -0.36
C ARG A 110 -2.21 25.89 1.03
N GLN A 111 -3.06 25.44 1.95
CA GLN A 111 -2.65 25.11 3.33
C GLN A 111 -1.69 23.91 3.34
N TYR A 112 -1.97 22.87 2.57
CA TYR A 112 -1.09 21.70 2.49
C TYR A 112 0.25 22.05 1.83
N ALA A 113 0.25 22.86 0.76
CA ALA A 113 1.47 23.33 0.12
C ALA A 113 2.36 24.15 1.07
N GLU A 114 1.77 25.05 1.87
CA GLU A 114 2.51 25.86 2.86
C GLU A 114 3.15 25.01 3.98
N PHE A 115 2.52 23.91 4.39
CA PHE A 115 3.03 23.02 5.45
C PHE A 115 3.90 21.85 4.92
N ALA A 116 3.78 21.49 3.64
CA ALA A 116 4.60 20.45 3.01
C ALA A 116 6.02 20.95 2.70
N ASP A 117 6.19 22.26 2.41
CA ASP A 117 7.48 22.88 2.12
C ASP A 117 8.36 23.13 3.36
N ALA A 118 7.85 22.87 4.56
CA ALA A 118 8.63 22.93 5.80
C ALA A 118 9.62 21.75 5.82
N LYS A 119 10.82 21.98 5.26
CA LYS A 119 11.94 21.05 4.98
C LYS A 119 12.46 20.14 6.10
N ASN A 120 11.79 20.01 7.25
CA ASN A 120 12.26 19.22 8.38
C ASN A 120 11.16 18.25 8.84
N TYR A 121 11.36 16.95 8.54
CA TYR A 121 10.78 15.79 9.23
C TYR A 121 9.24 15.68 9.26
N ARG A 122 8.67 14.64 8.63
CA ARG A 122 7.22 14.33 8.57
C ARG A 122 6.37 15.57 8.29
N SER A 123 6.03 15.81 7.01
CA SER A 123 5.13 16.91 6.59
C SER A 123 4.01 17.12 7.62
N ARG A 124 4.06 18.25 8.36
CA ARG A 124 3.05 18.59 9.39
C ARG A 124 1.67 18.83 8.76
N ALA A 125 1.62 18.87 7.44
CA ALA A 125 0.41 18.99 6.64
C ALA A 125 -0.45 17.71 6.70
N HIS A 126 0.17 16.53 6.83
CA HIS A 126 -0.56 15.28 6.94
C HIS A 126 -0.97 15.02 8.39
N THR A 127 -2.23 15.32 8.70
CA THR A 127 -2.84 15.03 10.01
C THR A 127 -3.91 13.96 9.85
N VAL A 128 -4.10 13.15 10.90
CA VAL A 128 -5.22 12.18 10.97
C VAL A 128 -6.56 12.89 10.74
N THR A 129 -6.71 14.12 11.23
CA THR A 129 -7.91 14.94 11.02
C THR A 129 -8.16 15.26 9.55
N LEU A 130 -7.13 15.74 8.82
CA LEU A 130 -7.27 16.05 7.39
C LEU A 130 -7.58 14.77 6.57
N PHE A 131 -6.86 13.69 6.87
CA PHE A 131 -7.05 12.39 6.24
C PHE A 131 -8.47 11.85 6.46
N ALA A 132 -8.95 11.80 7.70
CA ALA A 132 -10.29 11.35 8.03
C ALA A 132 -11.38 12.26 7.45
N ALA A 133 -11.20 13.59 7.51
CA ALA A 133 -12.16 14.54 6.94
C ALA A 133 -12.28 14.41 5.42
N PHE A 134 -11.15 14.21 4.71
CA PHE A 134 -11.14 13.96 3.28
C PHE A 134 -11.96 12.71 2.93
N PHE A 135 -11.68 11.57 3.55
CA PHE A 135 -12.38 10.33 3.24
C PHE A 135 -13.86 10.35 3.64
N LYS A 136 -14.20 10.98 4.78
CA LYS A 136 -15.60 11.20 5.16
C LYS A 136 -16.35 11.97 4.07
N ARG A 137 -15.80 13.11 3.65
CA ARG A 137 -16.45 13.96 2.65
C ARG A 137 -16.50 13.30 1.26
N ALA A 138 -15.39 12.70 0.82
CA ALA A 138 -15.31 12.03 -0.48
C ALA A 138 -16.24 10.81 -0.57
N THR A 139 -16.46 10.12 0.55
CA THR A 139 -17.46 9.05 0.66
C THR A 139 -18.88 9.60 0.59
N GLU A 140 -19.19 10.65 1.35
CA GLU A 140 -20.52 11.31 1.34
C GLU A 140 -20.89 11.86 -0.05
N ASP A 141 -19.92 12.40 -0.79
CA ASP A 141 -20.10 12.91 -2.15
C ASP A 141 -20.05 11.79 -3.22
N GLY A 142 -19.82 10.53 -2.84
CA GLY A 142 -19.73 9.39 -3.76
C GLY A 142 -18.51 9.39 -4.68
N LEU A 143 -17.48 10.19 -4.36
CA LEU A 143 -16.25 10.34 -5.16
C LEU A 143 -15.25 9.20 -4.94
N VAL A 144 -15.30 8.56 -3.77
CA VAL A 144 -14.45 7.42 -3.42
C VAL A 144 -15.31 6.31 -2.85
N VAL A 145 -15.07 5.10 -3.33
CA VAL A 145 -15.72 3.86 -2.88
C VAL A 145 -14.66 2.91 -2.30
N PRO A 146 -15.06 1.90 -1.52
CA PRO A 146 -14.12 0.87 -1.07
C PRO A 146 -13.35 0.23 -2.24
N PRO A 147 -12.17 -0.35 -1.98
CA PRO A 147 -11.40 -1.08 -2.98
C PRO A 147 -12.25 -2.12 -3.71
N LYS A 148 -11.98 -2.31 -5.00
CA LYS A 148 -12.59 -3.34 -5.82
C LYS A 148 -12.39 -4.71 -5.15
N ASP A 149 -13.45 -5.51 -5.11
CA ASP A 149 -13.50 -6.84 -4.49
C ASP A 149 -13.40 -6.86 -2.95
N PHE A 150 -13.49 -5.70 -2.28
CA PHE A 150 -13.74 -5.65 -0.84
C PHE A 150 -15.15 -6.18 -0.55
N GLU A 151 -15.25 -7.18 0.33
CA GLU A 151 -16.51 -7.68 0.86
C GLU A 151 -16.82 -6.94 2.17
N PRO A 152 -17.86 -6.09 2.20
CA PRO A 152 -18.26 -5.40 3.42
C PRO A 152 -18.58 -6.37 4.54
N PHE A 153 -18.25 -5.97 5.77
CA PHE A 153 -18.61 -6.70 6.98
C PHE A 153 -19.21 -5.73 8.02
N ASP A 154 -19.71 -6.29 9.12
CA ASP A 154 -20.47 -5.50 10.10
C ASP A 154 -19.65 -4.30 10.61
N GLY A 155 -20.21 -3.11 10.45
CA GLY A 155 -19.56 -1.83 10.78
C GLY A 155 -18.51 -1.31 9.79
N VAL A 156 -18.18 -2.04 8.70
CA VAL A 156 -17.21 -1.60 7.69
C VAL A 156 -17.75 -1.84 6.28
N SER A 157 -18.27 -0.78 5.65
CA SER A 157 -18.91 -0.87 4.33
C SER A 157 -18.56 0.26 3.37
N THR A 158 -18.08 1.39 3.88
CA THR A 158 -17.76 2.57 3.08
C THR A 158 -16.25 2.81 3.00
N ALA A 159 -15.80 3.67 2.08
CA ALA A 159 -14.39 4.03 2.00
C ALA A 159 -13.89 4.71 3.29
N ALA A 160 -14.73 5.53 3.92
CA ALA A 160 -14.45 6.11 5.23
C ALA A 160 -14.26 5.04 6.31
N ASP A 161 -15.10 4.01 6.36
CA ASP A 161 -14.97 2.92 7.33
C ASP A 161 -13.68 2.11 7.11
N VAL A 162 -13.36 1.78 5.85
CA VAL A 162 -12.13 1.08 5.49
C VAL A 162 -10.90 1.86 5.95
N VAL A 163 -10.92 3.18 5.76
CA VAL A 163 -9.83 4.07 6.20
C VAL A 163 -9.71 4.13 7.73
N VAL A 164 -10.82 4.15 8.46
CA VAL A 164 -10.79 3.98 9.91
C VAL A 164 -10.18 2.63 10.28
N GLY A 165 -10.53 1.56 9.56
CA GLY A 165 -9.91 0.24 9.69
C GLY A 165 -8.38 0.28 9.55
N TYR A 166 -7.84 1.02 8.57
CA TYR A 166 -6.40 1.20 8.43
C TYR A 166 -5.75 1.89 9.64
N LEU A 167 -6.38 2.91 10.20
CA LEU A 167 -5.87 3.62 11.38
C LEU A 167 -5.92 2.75 12.64
N MET A 168 -6.95 1.91 12.77
CA MET A 168 -7.05 0.94 13.86
C MET A 168 -5.98 -0.15 13.73
N LEU A 169 -5.76 -0.66 12.52
CA LEU A 169 -4.67 -1.60 12.22
C LEU A 169 -3.30 -0.97 12.56
N ASP A 170 -3.05 0.27 12.14
CA ASP A 170 -1.81 1.00 12.46
C ASP A 170 -1.55 1.10 13.94
N THR A 171 -2.60 1.42 14.70
CA THR A 171 -2.52 1.49 16.15
C THR A 171 -2.18 0.13 16.73
N TRP A 172 -2.81 -0.94 16.23
CA TRP A 172 -2.59 -2.30 16.72
C TRP A 172 -1.17 -2.82 16.44
N ILE A 173 -0.63 -2.57 15.25
CA ILE A 173 0.71 -3.03 14.86
C ILE A 173 1.82 -2.04 15.15
N GLY A 174 1.49 -0.87 15.72
CA GLY A 174 2.46 0.19 16.05
C GLY A 174 3.07 0.88 14.83
N ASN A 175 2.34 0.97 13.71
CA ASN A 175 2.83 1.66 12.51
C ASN A 175 2.78 3.18 12.72
N GLN A 176 3.96 3.82 12.77
CA GLN A 176 4.10 5.26 12.98
C GLN A 176 4.39 6.04 11.70
N ASP A 177 4.35 5.39 10.54
CA ASP A 177 4.78 5.96 9.26
C ASP A 177 3.67 6.00 8.22
N ARG A 178 2.40 6.12 8.67
CA ARG A 178 1.26 6.41 7.80
C ARG A 178 1.30 7.87 7.34
N HIS A 179 2.17 8.17 6.38
CA HIS A 179 2.23 9.47 5.72
C HIS A 179 1.49 9.46 4.38
N ASP A 180 1.32 10.65 3.79
CA ASP A 180 0.57 10.92 2.57
C ASP A 180 1.04 10.21 1.28
N GLN A 181 2.20 9.54 1.28
CA GLN A 181 2.62 8.69 0.16
C GLN A 181 2.34 7.20 0.41
N ASN A 182 2.00 6.82 1.65
CA ASN A 182 1.68 5.45 2.08
C ASN A 182 0.18 5.11 1.98
N TRP A 183 -0.58 5.94 1.28
CA TRP A 183 -1.95 5.67 0.86
C TRP A 183 -2.26 6.46 -0.42
N GLY A 184 -3.35 6.08 -1.09
CA GLY A 184 -3.81 6.75 -2.29
C GLY A 184 -5.20 6.27 -2.70
N VAL A 185 -5.71 6.84 -3.79
CA VAL A 185 -6.94 6.41 -4.45
C VAL A 185 -6.61 5.88 -5.84
N VAL A 186 -7.30 4.83 -6.27
CA VAL A 186 -7.18 4.31 -7.63
C VAL A 186 -8.22 5.04 -8.48
N LEU A 187 -7.75 5.77 -9.49
CA LEU A 187 -8.59 6.30 -10.55
C LEU A 187 -8.70 5.25 -11.64
N GLU A 188 -9.88 4.66 -11.81
CA GLU A 188 -10.17 3.82 -12.97
C GLU A 188 -10.61 4.71 -14.14
N THR A 189 -9.93 4.58 -15.28
CA THR A 189 -10.39 5.20 -16.52
C THR A 189 -11.44 4.27 -17.12
N VAL A 190 -12.67 4.75 -17.27
CA VAL A 190 -13.73 3.98 -17.94
C VAL A 190 -13.28 3.76 -19.38
N SER A 191 -13.02 2.50 -19.73
CA SER A 191 -12.86 2.07 -21.13
C SER A 191 -14.23 1.85 -21.76
#